data_AF-A0A0C1EQZ1-F1
#
_entry.id   AF-A0A0C1EQZ1-F1
#
_cell.length_a   1.000
_cell.length_b   1.000
_cell.length_c   1.000
_cell.angle_alpha   90.00
_cell.angle_beta   90.00
_cell.angle_gamma   90.00
#
_symmetry.space_group_name_H-M   'P 1'
#
loop_
_entity.id
_entity.type
_entity.pdbx_description
1 polymer ?
#
loop_
_entity_poly.entity_id
_entity_poly.type
_entity_poly.pdbx_seq_one_letter_code
_entity_poly.pdbx_strand_id
1 'polypeptide(L)'
;MRTHQQFISELNKLINFYKSSLYAYDQTDYFLYQWRKKKDNLIELDIEVNPPTFYKSKLKGVVSENQKNLAEIVFVRFVSALEVFLIDQIREIFISHKEPFKKENIILEFRQSDLLSIKSTADIYNLVISKELRRLSSGGFNEIVKYYNKTLKIDIANIYPGFKIMEEYHQRRHLLVHRLGKTDQFYRDKYNYQGHNITVENFYLENCFEDFKKFSEEILEQVKNRSKENFSTQKNNKKPEAKCQIEVEFTKKTTPIFESNYEFWAGDALCMFNNIFDRKVFHSAEKPTFYLSGTAMQILAYTAIVETEIKRSKIKAIIVSKISNQNSNKPILLDKHLIEKIRLKLPEQPWQKNQHKRTAKELGLSNVIVSKAITELIKNGTFKSQRGGKILGE
;
A
#
# COMPACT_ATOMS: atom_id res chain seq x y z
N MET A 1 6.82 -11.89 -11.95
CA MET A 1 5.95 -10.70 -11.92
C MET A 1 5.77 -10.25 -13.34
N ARG A 2 4.52 -9.96 -13.72
CA ARG A 2 4.14 -9.69 -15.13
C ARG A 2 4.75 -8.39 -15.62
N THR A 3 4.79 -7.38 -14.76
CA THR A 3 5.32 -6.04 -15.07
C THR A 3 6.80 -6.07 -15.47
N HIS A 4 7.63 -6.85 -14.76
CA HIS A 4 9.04 -7.02 -15.14
C HIS A 4 9.21 -7.66 -16.53
N GLN A 5 8.42 -8.68 -16.86
CA GLN A 5 8.48 -9.31 -18.20
C GLN A 5 8.08 -8.33 -19.30
N GLN A 6 7.06 -7.50 -19.05
CA GLN A 6 6.64 -6.44 -19.97
C GLN A 6 7.74 -5.39 -20.15
N PHE A 7 8.38 -4.96 -19.05
CA PHE A 7 9.49 -4.01 -19.09
C PHE A 7 10.68 -4.53 -19.91
N ILE A 8 11.15 -5.77 -19.64
CA ILE A 8 12.25 -6.37 -20.40
C ILE A 8 11.88 -6.55 -21.87
N SER A 9 10.64 -6.94 -22.17
CA SER A 9 10.17 -7.02 -23.56
C SER A 9 10.24 -5.66 -24.25
N GLU A 10 9.85 -4.58 -23.56
CA GLU A 10 9.91 -3.23 -24.11
C GLU A 10 11.35 -2.75 -24.33
N LEU A 11 12.25 -2.97 -23.36
CA LEU A 11 13.67 -2.67 -23.53
C LEU A 11 14.26 -3.41 -24.73
N ASN A 12 13.93 -4.69 -24.90
CA ASN A 12 14.40 -5.50 -26.03
C ASN A 12 13.81 -5.03 -27.38
N LYS A 13 12.57 -4.55 -27.42
CA LYS A 13 12.00 -3.96 -28.64
C LYS A 13 12.71 -2.66 -29.01
N LEU A 14 12.98 -1.81 -28.02
CA LEU A 14 13.66 -0.53 -28.21
C LEU A 14 15.11 -0.72 -28.66
N ILE A 15 15.87 -1.66 -28.07
CA ILE A 15 17.24 -1.96 -28.53
C ILE A 15 17.24 -2.55 -29.94
N ASN A 16 16.28 -3.42 -30.27
CA ASN A 16 16.16 -3.97 -31.62
C ASN A 16 15.81 -2.89 -32.64
N PHE A 17 14.86 -2.01 -32.31
CA PHE A 17 14.50 -0.86 -33.12
C PHE A 17 15.70 0.07 -33.35
N TYR A 18 16.47 0.36 -32.30
CA TYR A 18 17.67 1.17 -32.39
C TYR A 18 18.72 0.54 -33.32
N LYS A 19 19.06 -0.74 -33.09
CA LYS A 19 20.07 -1.46 -33.86
C LYS A 19 19.67 -1.63 -35.33
N SER A 20 18.40 -1.96 -35.61
CA SER A 20 17.92 -2.09 -36.99
C SER A 20 17.92 -0.74 -37.72
N SER A 21 17.55 0.33 -37.02
CA SER A 21 17.57 1.68 -37.60
C SER A 21 18.99 2.19 -37.83
N LEU A 22 19.92 1.94 -36.90
CA LEU A 22 21.35 2.22 -37.11
C LEU A 22 21.91 1.47 -38.31
N TYR A 23 21.64 0.16 -38.40
CA TYR A 23 22.05 -0.64 -39.54
C TYR A 23 21.50 -0.08 -40.87
N ALA A 24 20.24 0.33 -40.90
CA ALA A 24 19.64 0.96 -42.08
C ALA A 24 20.34 2.28 -42.47
N TYR A 25 20.69 3.12 -41.48
CA TYR A 25 21.47 4.33 -41.73
C TYR A 25 22.86 4.01 -42.29
N ASP A 26 23.57 3.06 -41.69
CA ASP A 26 24.91 2.67 -42.14
C ASP A 26 24.90 2.08 -43.56
N GLN A 27 23.90 1.24 -43.89
CA GLN A 27 23.72 0.72 -45.25
C GLN A 27 23.43 1.83 -46.26
N THR A 28 22.59 2.80 -45.89
CA THR A 28 22.25 3.94 -46.74
C THR A 28 23.47 4.83 -46.97
N ASP A 29 24.24 5.14 -45.92
CA ASP A 29 25.47 5.94 -46.03
C ASP A 29 26.53 5.23 -46.87
N TYR A 30 26.69 3.91 -46.69
CA TYR A 30 27.58 3.09 -47.51
C TYR A 30 27.16 3.12 -48.99
N PHE A 31 25.87 2.91 -49.27
CA PHE A 31 25.32 2.94 -50.62
C PHE A 31 25.54 4.31 -51.29
N LEU A 32 25.21 5.40 -50.61
CA LEU A 32 25.41 6.77 -51.13
C LEU A 32 26.88 7.10 -51.36
N TYR A 33 27.78 6.61 -50.49
CA TYR A 33 29.22 6.74 -50.69
C TYR A 33 29.69 6.01 -51.96
N GLN A 34 29.22 4.78 -52.19
CA GLN A 34 29.54 4.02 -53.41
C GLN A 34 28.97 4.70 -54.66
N TRP A 35 27.71 5.18 -54.62
CA TRP A 35 27.07 5.92 -55.70
C TRP A 35 27.89 7.13 -56.15
N ARG A 36 28.36 7.94 -55.19
CA ARG A 36 29.21 9.12 -55.49
C ARG A 36 30.58 8.77 -56.07
N LYS A 37 31.19 7.67 -55.60
CA LYS A 37 32.56 7.30 -55.98
C LYS A 37 32.62 6.56 -57.32
N LYS A 38 31.62 5.72 -57.62
CA LYS A 38 31.65 4.83 -58.79
C LYS A 38 30.91 5.35 -60.01
N LYS A 39 29.95 6.28 -59.87
CA LYS A 39 29.14 6.91 -60.96
C LYS A 39 28.49 5.98 -62.00
N ASP A 40 28.77 4.68 -62.00
CA ASP A 40 28.32 3.73 -63.01
C ASP A 40 27.18 2.86 -62.49
N ASN A 41 26.10 2.88 -63.28
CA ASN A 41 25.00 1.92 -63.43
C ASN A 41 24.32 1.39 -62.16
N LEU A 42 23.58 2.26 -61.48
CA LEU A 42 22.51 1.88 -60.54
C LEU A 42 21.11 2.08 -61.13
N ILE A 43 21.02 2.30 -62.45
CA ILE A 43 19.75 2.43 -63.20
C ILE A 43 18.88 1.16 -63.06
N GLU A 44 19.48 0.00 -62.77
CA GLU A 44 18.75 -1.27 -62.57
C GLU A 44 17.96 -1.37 -61.25
N LEU A 45 18.15 -0.48 -60.28
CA LEU A 45 17.50 -0.57 -58.96
C LEU A 45 16.26 0.32 -58.78
N ASP A 46 15.84 1.06 -59.81
CA ASP A 46 14.64 1.93 -59.80
C ASP A 46 14.61 2.94 -58.63
N ILE A 47 15.80 3.37 -58.18
CA ILE A 47 15.97 4.35 -57.10
C ILE A 47 16.06 5.74 -57.74
N GLU A 48 15.27 6.70 -57.24
CA GLU A 48 15.31 8.10 -57.71
C GLU A 48 16.75 8.62 -57.75
N VAL A 49 17.14 9.16 -58.92
CA VAL A 49 18.52 9.55 -59.30
C VAL A 49 19.13 10.60 -58.35
N ASN A 50 18.31 11.25 -57.53
CA ASN A 50 18.76 12.21 -56.53
C ASN A 50 18.33 11.75 -55.13
N PRO A 51 19.27 11.57 -54.18
CA PRO A 51 18.88 11.34 -52.80
C PRO A 51 17.99 12.49 -52.32
N PRO A 52 16.96 12.21 -51.51
CA PRO A 52 16.07 13.24 -51.01
C PRO A 52 16.86 14.38 -50.35
N THR A 53 16.38 15.61 -50.49
CA THR A 53 17.07 16.83 -50.00
C THR A 53 17.38 16.81 -48.49
N PHE A 54 16.64 16.02 -47.72
CA PHE A 54 16.86 15.80 -46.29
C PHE A 54 18.00 14.82 -45.96
N TYR A 55 18.58 14.14 -46.96
CA TYR A 55 19.68 13.18 -46.79
C TYR A 55 20.99 13.73 -47.35
N LYS A 56 21.62 14.66 -46.62
CA LYS A 56 22.96 15.16 -46.94
C LYS A 56 24.00 14.15 -46.47
N SER A 57 24.47 13.26 -47.37
CA SER A 57 25.53 12.30 -47.02
C SER A 57 26.79 13.04 -46.57
N LYS A 58 27.25 12.72 -45.36
CA LYS A 58 28.48 13.23 -44.74
C LYS A 58 29.67 12.35 -45.13
N LEU A 59 30.88 12.81 -44.80
CA LEU A 59 32.11 12.03 -44.92
C LEU A 59 32.01 10.72 -44.13
N LYS A 60 32.70 9.68 -44.59
CA LYS A 60 32.75 8.35 -43.95
C LYS A 60 33.12 8.50 -42.46
N GLY A 61 32.27 7.99 -41.57
CA GLY A 61 32.49 7.99 -40.12
C GLY A 61 31.88 9.16 -39.35
N VAL A 62 31.18 10.10 -40.01
CA VAL A 62 30.49 11.18 -39.30
C VAL A 62 29.04 10.82 -39.02
N VAL A 63 28.68 10.70 -37.75
CA VAL A 63 27.31 10.42 -37.30
C VAL A 63 26.34 11.48 -37.86
N SER A 64 25.27 11.01 -38.49
CA SER A 64 24.22 11.89 -39.03
C SER A 64 23.40 12.51 -37.90
N GLU A 65 22.78 13.67 -38.16
CA GLU A 65 21.89 14.29 -37.16
C GLU A 65 20.70 13.37 -36.85
N ASN A 66 20.24 12.62 -37.85
CA ASN A 66 19.18 11.62 -37.68
C ASN A 66 19.59 10.47 -36.75
N GLN A 67 20.85 10.00 -36.82
CA GLN A 67 21.36 8.98 -35.91
C GLN A 67 21.43 9.50 -34.46
N LYS A 68 21.81 10.77 -34.26
CA LYS A 68 21.78 11.40 -32.92
C LYS A 68 20.36 11.52 -32.38
N ASN A 69 19.44 12.03 -33.20
CA ASN A 69 18.02 12.13 -32.85
C ASN A 69 17.42 10.76 -32.52
N LEU A 70 17.78 9.72 -33.27
CA LEU A 70 17.37 8.35 -32.98
C LEU A 70 17.85 7.92 -31.58
N ALA A 71 19.12 8.12 -31.26
CA ALA A 71 19.67 7.77 -29.94
C ALA A 71 18.94 8.52 -28.81
N GLU A 72 18.68 9.82 -28.98
CA GLU A 72 17.93 10.63 -28.01
C GLU A 72 16.49 10.16 -27.81
N ILE A 73 15.78 9.82 -28.90
CA ILE A 73 14.41 9.31 -28.84
C ILE A 73 14.36 7.96 -28.12
N VAL A 74 15.28 7.05 -28.45
CA VAL A 74 15.36 5.73 -27.81
C VAL A 74 15.70 5.88 -26.32
N PHE A 75 16.63 6.77 -25.97
CA PHE A 75 16.96 7.08 -24.58
C PHE A 75 15.74 7.59 -23.79
N VAL A 76 15.01 8.57 -24.33
CA VAL A 76 13.78 9.09 -23.69
C VAL A 76 12.77 7.97 -23.47
N ARG A 77 12.64 7.05 -24.44
CA ARG A 77 11.74 5.88 -24.32
C ARG A 77 12.21 4.89 -23.26
N PHE A 78 13.51 4.60 -23.15
CA PHE A 78 14.04 3.76 -22.08
C PHE A 78 13.71 4.33 -20.69
N VAL A 79 14.00 5.60 -20.46
CA VAL A 79 13.75 6.24 -19.15
C VAL A 79 12.27 6.20 -18.82
N SER A 80 11.41 6.49 -19.81
CA SER A 80 9.95 6.45 -19.62
C SER A 80 9.45 5.02 -19.34
N ALA A 81 10.03 4.01 -19.99
CA ALA A 81 9.69 2.61 -19.73
C ALA A 81 10.04 2.19 -18.30
N LEU A 82 11.17 2.68 -17.76
CA LEU A 82 11.56 2.42 -16.37
C LEU A 82 10.58 3.07 -15.39
N GLU A 83 10.18 4.33 -15.62
CA GLU A 83 9.19 5.02 -14.77
C GLU A 83 7.87 4.25 -14.71
N VAL A 84 7.37 3.80 -15.87
CA VAL A 84 6.15 3.00 -15.95
C VAL A 84 6.32 1.67 -15.20
N PHE A 85 7.44 0.98 -15.41
CA PHE A 85 7.75 -0.27 -14.69
C PHE A 85 7.71 -0.08 -13.16
N LEU A 86 8.36 0.97 -12.65
CA LEU A 86 8.42 1.25 -11.21
C LEU A 86 7.03 1.53 -10.63
N ILE A 87 6.18 2.25 -11.36
CA ILE A 87 4.81 2.56 -10.95
C ILE A 87 3.90 1.33 -11.03
N ASP A 88 3.99 0.55 -12.11
CA ASP A 88 3.17 -0.64 -12.29
C ASP A 88 3.55 -1.76 -11.33
N GLN A 89 4.83 -1.86 -10.93
CA GLN A 89 5.25 -2.77 -9.87
C GLN A 89 4.56 -2.45 -8.54
N ILE A 90 4.40 -1.17 -8.19
CA ILE A 90 3.65 -0.78 -6.98
C ILE A 90 2.19 -1.26 -7.09
N ARG A 91 1.58 -1.16 -8.28
CA ARG A 91 0.22 -1.67 -8.53
C ARG A 91 0.14 -3.19 -8.37
N GLU A 92 1.09 -3.95 -8.91
CA GLU A 92 1.15 -5.41 -8.79
C GLU A 92 1.33 -5.85 -7.32
N ILE A 93 2.15 -5.12 -6.56
CA ILE A 93 2.30 -5.32 -5.11
C ILE A 93 0.99 -5.01 -4.38
N PHE A 94 0.31 -3.90 -4.69
CA PHE A 94 -0.95 -3.55 -4.03
C PHE A 94 -2.06 -4.60 -4.22
N ILE A 95 -2.14 -5.19 -5.42
CA ILE A 95 -3.12 -6.24 -5.72
C ILE A 95 -2.90 -7.44 -4.77
N SER A 96 -1.65 -7.86 -4.58
CA SER A 96 -1.28 -9.01 -3.76
C SER A 96 -1.19 -8.70 -2.26
N HIS A 97 -0.72 -7.51 -1.88
CA HIS A 97 -0.42 -7.09 -0.51
C HIS A 97 -0.91 -5.67 -0.25
N LYS A 98 -2.01 -5.55 0.50
CA LYS A 98 -2.63 -4.24 0.81
C LYS A 98 -2.04 -3.56 2.04
N GLU A 99 -1.38 -4.31 2.92
CA GLU A 99 -0.90 -3.81 4.22
C GLU A 99 0.08 -2.62 4.11
N PRO A 100 1.06 -2.57 3.19
CA PRO A 100 1.95 -1.42 3.04
C PRO A 100 1.22 -0.10 2.75
N PHE A 101 0.03 -0.19 2.18
CA PHE A 101 -0.75 0.92 1.67
C PHE A 101 -1.79 1.42 2.68
N LYS A 102 -1.97 0.71 3.81
CA LYS A 102 -2.86 1.14 4.89
C LYS A 102 -2.19 2.21 5.76
N LYS A 103 -2.20 3.45 5.27
CA LYS A 103 -1.60 4.59 5.96
C LYS A 103 -2.64 5.28 6.84
N GLU A 104 -2.46 5.23 8.16
CA GLU A 104 -3.40 5.82 9.13
C GLU A 104 -3.49 7.35 9.03
N ASN A 105 -2.42 8.01 8.57
CA ASN A 105 -2.32 9.47 8.53
C ASN A 105 -2.67 10.09 7.17
N ILE A 106 -3.16 9.31 6.21
CA ILE A 106 -3.56 9.83 4.89
C ILE A 106 -5.07 9.79 4.77
N ILE A 107 -5.66 10.97 4.61
CA ILE A 107 -7.09 11.12 4.32
C ILE A 107 -7.22 11.30 2.81
N LEU A 108 -8.05 10.45 2.19
CA LEU A 108 -8.43 10.58 0.79
C LEU A 108 -9.84 11.13 0.72
N GLU A 109 -9.97 12.34 0.18
CA GLU A 109 -11.27 12.98 -0.02
C GLU A 109 -11.92 12.49 -1.32
N PHE A 110 -13.20 12.14 -1.27
CA PHE A 110 -14.01 11.74 -2.43
C PHE A 110 -15.29 12.54 -2.47
N ARG A 111 -15.79 12.84 -3.67
CA ARG A 111 -17.13 13.44 -3.81
C ARG A 111 -18.17 12.38 -3.43
N GLN A 112 -19.28 12.82 -2.85
CA GLN A 112 -20.37 11.92 -2.49
C GLN A 112 -20.91 11.16 -3.71
N SER A 113 -21.02 11.83 -4.86
CA SER A 113 -21.42 11.20 -6.14
C SER A 113 -20.50 10.04 -6.52
N ASP A 114 -19.19 10.20 -6.29
CA ASP A 114 -18.18 9.20 -6.67
C ASP A 114 -18.34 7.98 -5.78
N LEU A 115 -18.54 8.18 -4.47
CA LEU A 115 -18.76 7.11 -3.48
C LEU A 115 -20.05 6.34 -3.75
N LEU A 116 -21.14 7.03 -4.08
CA LEU A 116 -22.43 6.40 -4.38
C LEU A 116 -22.43 5.65 -5.74
N SER A 117 -21.47 5.96 -6.62
CA SER A 117 -21.31 5.29 -7.91
C SER A 117 -20.43 4.03 -7.85
N ILE A 118 -19.84 3.73 -6.68
CA ILE A 118 -18.97 2.57 -6.47
C ILE A 118 -19.81 1.29 -6.52
N LYS A 119 -19.49 0.40 -7.46
CA LYS A 119 -20.23 -0.85 -7.66
C LYS A 119 -19.59 -2.02 -6.92
N SER A 120 -18.32 -1.90 -6.57
CA SER A 120 -17.55 -2.99 -5.95
C SER A 120 -16.44 -2.49 -5.03
N THR A 121 -15.99 -3.37 -4.14
CA THR A 121 -14.79 -3.13 -3.33
C THR A 121 -13.52 -2.98 -4.18
N ALA A 122 -13.48 -3.63 -5.35
CA ALA A 122 -12.39 -3.47 -6.32
C ALA A 122 -12.31 -2.03 -6.85
N ASP A 123 -13.46 -1.37 -7.08
CA ASP A 123 -13.50 0.02 -7.52
C ASP A 123 -12.92 0.96 -6.45
N ILE A 124 -13.21 0.71 -5.17
CA ILE A 124 -12.60 1.44 -4.05
C ILE A 124 -11.07 1.28 -4.10
N TYR A 125 -10.58 0.05 -4.20
CA TYR A 125 -9.15 -0.22 -4.25
C TYR A 125 -8.48 0.44 -5.46
N ASN A 126 -9.12 0.40 -6.62
CA ASN A 126 -8.64 1.06 -7.83
C ASN A 126 -8.58 2.58 -7.69
N LEU A 127 -9.59 3.19 -7.06
CA LEU A 127 -9.61 4.63 -6.79
C LEU A 127 -8.49 5.04 -5.84
N VAL A 128 -8.27 4.27 -4.78
CA VAL A 128 -7.20 4.52 -3.80
C VAL A 128 -5.83 4.44 -4.47
N ILE A 129 -5.52 3.31 -5.13
CA ILE A 129 -4.19 3.12 -5.73
C ILE A 129 -3.95 4.10 -6.88
N SER A 130 -4.96 4.40 -7.72
CA SER A 130 -4.80 5.32 -8.85
C SER A 130 -4.48 6.74 -8.39
N LYS A 131 -5.10 7.22 -7.29
CA LYS A 131 -4.75 8.51 -6.70
C LYS A 131 -3.30 8.53 -6.19
N GLU A 132 -2.84 7.48 -5.53
CA GLU A 132 -1.45 7.40 -5.07
C GLU A 132 -0.45 7.38 -6.24
N LEU A 133 -0.69 6.53 -7.24
CA LEU A 133 0.21 6.35 -8.39
C LEU A 133 0.28 7.61 -9.28
N ARG A 134 -0.84 8.34 -9.44
CA ARG A 134 -0.85 9.59 -10.23
C ARG A 134 0.13 10.62 -9.66
N ARG A 135 0.24 10.74 -8.34
CA ARG A 135 1.19 11.65 -7.68
C ARG A 135 2.65 11.26 -7.98
N LEU A 136 2.93 9.95 -8.02
CA LEU A 136 4.27 9.45 -8.33
C LEU A 136 4.67 9.72 -9.79
N SER A 137 3.74 9.53 -10.73
CA SER A 137 3.98 9.81 -12.15
C SER A 137 4.37 11.28 -12.41
N SER A 138 3.82 12.23 -11.65
CA SER A 138 4.18 13.65 -11.76
C SER A 138 5.43 14.06 -10.98
N GLY A 139 5.83 13.27 -9.97
CA GLY A 139 6.88 13.64 -9.01
C GLY A 139 8.31 13.31 -9.46
N GLY A 140 8.46 12.55 -10.54
CA GLY A 140 9.75 12.08 -11.05
C GLY A 140 10.40 11.02 -10.16
N PHE A 141 11.61 10.61 -10.54
CA PHE A 141 12.34 9.50 -9.91
C PHE A 141 12.54 9.65 -8.40
N ASN A 142 12.84 10.86 -7.92
CA ASN A 142 13.09 11.11 -6.50
C ASN A 142 11.86 10.81 -5.62
N GLU A 143 10.65 11.10 -6.10
CA GLU A 143 9.43 10.76 -5.39
C GLU A 143 9.15 9.26 -5.41
N ILE A 144 9.50 8.57 -6.51
CA ILE A 144 9.43 7.11 -6.59
C ILE A 144 10.37 6.47 -5.57
N VAL A 145 11.62 6.91 -5.48
CA VAL A 145 12.62 6.43 -4.50
C VAL A 145 12.11 6.58 -3.08
N LYS A 146 11.63 7.78 -2.72
CA LYS A 146 11.05 8.04 -1.39
C LYS A 146 9.85 7.12 -1.11
N TYR A 147 9.02 6.87 -2.12
CA TYR A 147 7.85 6.02 -1.98
C TYR A 147 8.22 4.55 -1.73
N TYR A 148 9.14 3.99 -2.52
CA TYR A 148 9.65 2.63 -2.34
C TYR A 148 10.25 2.45 -0.93
N ASN A 149 11.07 3.40 -0.48
CA ASN A 149 11.68 3.33 0.84
C ASN A 149 10.62 3.47 1.95
N LYS A 150 9.75 4.49 1.90
CA LYS A 150 8.79 4.74 2.98
C LYS A 150 7.71 3.67 3.09
N THR A 151 7.13 3.28 1.95
CA THR A 151 5.94 2.42 1.87
C THR A 151 6.32 0.94 1.80
N LEU A 152 7.25 0.57 0.93
CA LEU A 152 7.62 -0.82 0.69
C LEU A 152 8.83 -1.27 1.53
N LYS A 153 9.56 -0.31 2.11
CA LYS A 153 10.85 -0.52 2.79
C LYS A 153 11.87 -1.19 1.86
N ILE A 154 11.88 -0.74 0.61
CA ILE A 154 12.82 -1.16 -0.43
C ILE A 154 13.67 0.05 -0.75
N ASP A 155 14.98 -0.07 -0.59
CA ASP A 155 15.90 1.03 -0.82
C ASP A 155 16.46 0.97 -2.25
N ILE A 156 15.66 1.44 -3.20
CA ILE A 156 16.05 1.43 -4.61
C ILE A 156 17.15 2.44 -4.94
N ALA A 157 17.49 3.36 -4.03
CA ALA A 157 18.57 4.33 -4.24
C ALA A 157 19.97 3.68 -4.28
N ASN A 158 20.12 2.55 -3.57
CA ASN A 158 21.38 1.84 -3.41
C ASN A 158 21.56 0.69 -4.41
N ILE A 159 20.56 0.43 -5.25
CA ILE A 159 20.64 -0.58 -6.32
C ILE A 159 21.54 -0.04 -7.44
N TYR A 160 22.42 -0.89 -7.98
CA TYR A 160 23.26 -0.56 -9.13
C TYR A 160 22.41 0.01 -10.29
N PRO A 161 22.81 1.11 -10.95
CA PRO A 161 24.09 1.83 -10.89
C PRO A 161 24.16 2.90 -9.78
N GLY A 162 23.15 2.97 -8.92
CA GLY A 162 23.05 3.91 -7.82
C GLY A 162 22.24 5.17 -8.17
N PHE A 163 21.80 5.84 -7.11
CA PHE A 163 20.90 7.00 -7.19
C PHE A 163 21.40 8.12 -8.11
N LYS A 164 22.68 8.48 -8.05
CA LYS A 164 23.23 9.62 -8.81
C LYS A 164 23.12 9.40 -10.32
N ILE A 165 23.45 8.20 -10.79
CA ILE A 165 23.40 7.84 -12.22
C ILE A 165 21.95 7.74 -12.68
N MET A 166 21.10 7.08 -11.90
CA MET A 166 19.67 7.01 -12.21
C MET A 166 19.03 8.40 -12.28
N GLU A 167 19.30 9.26 -11.29
CA GLU A 167 18.81 10.63 -11.29
C GLU A 167 19.30 11.42 -12.51
N GLU A 168 20.55 11.25 -12.92
CA GLU A 168 21.07 11.85 -14.16
C GLU A 168 20.27 11.40 -15.39
N TYR A 169 19.96 10.10 -15.52
CA TYR A 169 19.16 9.60 -16.64
C TYR A 169 17.79 10.30 -16.75
N HIS A 170 17.09 10.43 -15.62
CA HIS A 170 15.80 11.13 -15.59
C HIS A 170 15.93 12.64 -15.88
N GLN A 171 16.98 13.29 -15.37
CA GLN A 171 17.23 14.71 -15.65
C GLN A 171 17.62 14.96 -17.11
N ARG A 172 18.44 14.11 -17.73
CA ARG A 172 18.73 14.18 -19.17
C ARG A 172 17.48 14.04 -20.00
N ARG A 173 16.60 13.07 -19.67
CA ARG A 173 15.30 12.93 -20.34
C ARG A 173 14.46 14.20 -20.19
N HIS A 174 14.44 14.81 -19.00
CA HIS A 174 13.75 16.08 -18.81
C HIS A 174 14.29 17.19 -19.71
N LEU A 175 15.62 17.33 -19.82
CA LEU A 175 16.25 18.34 -20.67
C LEU A 175 16.01 18.09 -22.17
N LEU A 176 16.09 16.84 -22.63
CA LEU A 176 15.78 16.47 -24.00
C LEU A 176 14.31 16.78 -24.36
N VAL A 177 13.37 16.40 -23.50
CA VAL A 177 11.93 16.55 -23.77
C VAL A 177 11.44 17.99 -23.60
N HIS A 178 11.89 18.69 -22.55
CA HIS A 178 11.31 19.98 -22.15
C HIS A 178 12.20 21.18 -22.48
N ARG A 179 13.48 20.96 -22.78
CA ARG A 179 14.44 22.04 -23.06
C ARG A 179 15.20 21.84 -24.38
N LEU A 180 14.72 20.94 -25.25
CA LEU A 180 15.33 20.63 -26.55
C LEU A 180 16.83 20.30 -26.41
N GLY A 181 17.18 19.58 -25.34
CA GLY A 181 18.55 19.19 -25.01
C GLY A 181 19.41 20.28 -24.36
N LYS A 182 18.95 21.52 -24.22
CA LYS A 182 19.75 22.61 -23.63
C LYS A 182 19.95 22.44 -22.13
N THR A 183 21.20 22.48 -21.67
CA THR A 183 21.54 22.39 -20.24
C THR A 183 21.32 23.74 -19.53
N ASP A 184 20.93 23.72 -18.25
CA ASP A 184 21.04 24.89 -17.35
C ASP A 184 22.29 24.80 -16.49
N GLN A 185 22.56 25.89 -15.77
CA GLN A 185 23.68 25.97 -14.84
C GLN A 185 23.56 24.91 -13.74
N PHE A 186 22.35 24.68 -13.22
CA PHE A 186 22.10 23.68 -12.19
C PHE A 186 22.55 22.27 -12.61
N TYR A 187 22.16 21.81 -13.80
CA TYR A 187 22.57 20.52 -14.35
C TYR A 187 24.09 20.45 -14.55
N ARG A 188 24.67 21.51 -15.13
CA ARG A 188 26.12 21.59 -15.39
C ARG A 188 26.93 21.50 -14.11
N ASP A 189 26.54 22.22 -13.07
CA ASP A 189 27.21 22.20 -11.76
C ASP A 189 27.03 20.83 -11.08
N LYS A 190 25.82 20.27 -11.13
CA LYS A 190 25.49 19.00 -10.45
C LYS A 190 26.27 17.79 -10.99
N TYR A 191 26.46 17.72 -12.31
CA TYR A 191 27.14 16.59 -12.96
C TYR A 191 28.52 16.94 -13.54
N ASN A 192 29.05 18.13 -13.25
CA ASN A 192 30.29 18.64 -13.83
C ASN A 192 30.28 18.57 -15.37
N TYR A 193 29.15 18.95 -15.99
CA TYR A 193 28.94 18.87 -17.42
C TYR A 193 29.24 20.21 -18.09
N GLN A 194 30.14 20.24 -19.07
CA GLN A 194 30.58 21.49 -19.72
C GLN A 194 29.79 21.83 -21.00
N GLY A 195 29.02 20.88 -21.53
CA GLY A 195 28.26 21.07 -22.77
C GLY A 195 27.02 21.96 -22.58
N HIS A 196 26.74 22.79 -23.58
CA HIS A 196 25.52 23.62 -23.62
C HIS A 196 24.28 22.82 -24.07
N ASN A 197 24.49 21.73 -24.80
CA ASN A 197 23.46 20.79 -25.20
C ASN A 197 23.87 19.38 -24.74
N ILE A 198 22.90 18.58 -24.30
CA ILE A 198 23.08 17.16 -24.07
C ILE A 198 23.15 16.45 -25.42
N THR A 199 24.03 15.46 -25.48
CA THR A 199 24.06 14.46 -26.54
C THR A 199 23.96 13.08 -25.90
N VAL A 200 23.27 12.17 -26.57
CA VAL A 200 23.23 10.76 -26.20
C VAL A 200 24.12 9.99 -27.17
N GLU A 201 25.31 9.63 -26.69
CA GLU A 201 26.24 8.80 -27.47
C GLU A 201 25.85 7.32 -27.40
N ASN A 202 26.23 6.54 -28.41
CA ASN A 202 25.86 5.12 -28.50
C ASN A 202 26.29 4.34 -27.25
N PHE A 203 27.53 4.57 -26.77
CA PHE A 203 28.03 3.91 -25.55
C PHE A 203 27.19 4.27 -24.32
N TYR A 204 26.69 5.52 -24.25
CA TYR A 204 25.87 5.99 -23.14
C TYR A 204 24.51 5.31 -23.16
N LEU A 205 23.93 5.12 -24.36
CA LEU A 205 22.67 4.43 -24.54
C LEU A 205 22.78 2.93 -24.19
N GLU A 206 23.88 2.29 -24.59
CA GLU A 206 24.15 0.87 -24.25
C GLU A 206 24.33 0.67 -22.75
N ASN A 207 25.09 1.55 -22.08
CA ASN A 207 25.22 1.53 -20.62
C ASN A 207 23.87 1.74 -19.94
N CYS A 208 23.06 2.69 -20.41
CA CYS A 208 21.72 2.93 -19.88
C CYS A 208 20.83 1.67 -19.99
N PHE A 209 20.90 0.93 -21.09
CA PHE A 209 20.15 -0.31 -21.26
C PHE A 209 20.58 -1.37 -20.25
N GLU A 210 21.88 -1.61 -20.09
CA GLU A 210 22.41 -2.58 -19.13
C GLU A 210 22.12 -2.19 -17.68
N ASP A 211 22.25 -0.91 -17.36
CA ASP A 211 21.91 -0.37 -16.05
C ASP A 211 20.43 -0.61 -15.73
N PHE A 212 19.52 -0.32 -16.67
CA PHE A 212 18.08 -0.50 -16.46
C PHE A 212 17.69 -1.96 -16.31
N LYS A 213 18.31 -2.83 -17.10
CA LYS A 213 18.11 -4.27 -16.99
C LYS A 213 18.52 -4.77 -15.60
N LYS A 214 19.76 -4.53 -15.19
CA LYS A 214 20.29 -4.95 -13.87
C LYS A 214 19.49 -4.36 -12.72
N PHE A 215 19.19 -3.07 -12.79
CA PHE A 215 18.38 -2.37 -11.78
C PHE A 215 16.99 -3.01 -11.64
N SER A 216 16.33 -3.34 -12.76
CA SER A 216 15.00 -3.96 -12.72
C SER A 216 15.01 -5.39 -12.17
N GLU A 217 16.08 -6.15 -12.44
CA GLU A 217 16.27 -7.51 -11.93
C GLU A 217 16.45 -7.48 -10.40
N GLU A 218 17.27 -6.56 -9.89
CA GLU A 218 17.52 -6.43 -8.46
C GLU A 218 16.28 -5.89 -7.71
N ILE A 219 15.53 -4.93 -8.30
CA ILE A 219 14.23 -4.52 -7.75
C ILE A 219 13.28 -5.71 -7.66
N LEU A 220 13.20 -6.52 -8.70
CA LEU A 220 12.33 -7.69 -8.71
C LEU A 220 12.69 -8.66 -7.58
N GLU A 221 13.98 -8.87 -7.32
CA GLU A 221 14.45 -9.70 -6.21
C GLU A 221 14.06 -9.11 -4.86
N GLN A 222 14.32 -7.83 -4.62
CA GLN A 222 13.94 -7.16 -3.36
C GLN A 222 12.42 -7.19 -3.13
N VAL A 223 11.62 -6.96 -4.18
CA VAL A 223 10.15 -7.05 -4.11
C VAL A 223 9.69 -8.46 -3.76
N LYS A 224 10.28 -9.49 -4.38
CA LYS A 224 9.97 -10.89 -4.07
C LYS A 224 10.30 -11.23 -2.61
N ASN A 225 11.44 -10.77 -2.11
CA ASN A 225 11.86 -11.02 -0.74
C ASN A 225 10.92 -10.34 0.27
N ARG A 226 10.59 -9.05 0.06
CA ARG A 226 9.63 -8.33 0.93
C ARG A 226 8.22 -8.91 0.87
N SER A 227 7.81 -9.42 -0.30
CA SER A 227 6.51 -10.09 -0.43
C SER A 227 6.43 -11.38 0.39
N LYS A 228 7.52 -12.17 0.46
CA LYS A 228 7.57 -13.38 1.31
C LYS A 228 7.47 -13.07 2.81
N GLU A 229 7.96 -11.91 3.23
CA GLU A 229 7.87 -11.41 4.61
C GLU A 229 6.48 -10.83 4.95
N ASN A 230 5.50 -10.96 4.05
CA ASN A 230 4.12 -10.48 4.16
C ASN A 230 3.99 -8.98 4.46
N PHE A 231 5.03 -8.19 4.17
CA PHE A 231 5.12 -6.79 4.57
C PHE A 231 4.66 -6.57 6.02
N SER A 232 5.02 -7.49 6.93
CA SER A 232 4.41 -7.62 8.26
C SER A 232 4.44 -6.31 9.04
N THR A 233 3.29 -5.63 9.07
CA THR A 233 2.97 -4.62 10.06
C THR A 233 2.33 -5.34 11.24
N GLN A 234 2.86 -5.14 12.44
CA GLN A 234 2.30 -5.68 13.68
C GLN A 234 0.81 -5.29 13.75
N LYS A 235 -0.08 -6.24 13.41
CA LYS A 235 -1.51 -6.01 13.49
C LYS A 235 -1.90 -5.88 14.95
N ASN A 236 -2.40 -4.71 15.33
CA ASN A 236 -3.39 -4.61 16.39
C ASN A 236 -4.67 -5.30 15.90
N ASN A 237 -4.71 -6.64 15.96
CA ASN A 237 -5.94 -7.40 15.77
C ASN A 237 -6.88 -7.00 16.92
N LYS A 238 -7.73 -6.00 16.69
CA LYS A 238 -8.88 -5.75 17.55
C LYS A 238 -9.70 -7.04 17.54
N LYS A 239 -9.65 -7.80 18.63
CA LYS A 239 -10.45 -9.02 18.79
C LYS A 239 -11.92 -8.62 18.65
N PRO A 240 -12.73 -9.37 17.90
CA PRO A 240 -14.17 -9.11 17.82
C PRO A 240 -14.77 -9.16 19.22
N GLU A 241 -15.64 -8.20 19.53
CA GLU A 241 -16.25 -8.06 20.86
C GLU A 241 -17.30 -9.15 21.12
N ALA A 242 -17.96 -9.61 20.05
CA ALA A 242 -18.98 -10.64 20.11
C ALA A 242 -18.87 -11.62 18.94
N LYS A 243 -19.26 -12.86 19.20
CA LYS A 243 -19.43 -13.92 18.20
C LYS A 243 -20.82 -14.54 18.35
N CYS A 244 -21.41 -14.92 17.22
CA CYS A 244 -22.69 -15.61 17.18
C CYS A 244 -22.64 -16.76 16.19
N GLN A 245 -23.28 -17.87 16.55
CA GLN A 245 -23.53 -18.99 15.67
C GLN A 245 -25.05 -19.10 15.50
N ILE A 246 -25.50 -19.19 14.26
CA ILE A 246 -26.93 -19.32 13.93
C ILE A 246 -27.10 -20.54 13.05
N GLU A 247 -27.70 -21.60 13.58
CA GLU A 247 -28.13 -22.76 12.81
C GLU A 247 -29.55 -22.50 12.30
N VAL A 248 -29.78 -22.63 10.99
CA VAL A 248 -31.05 -22.22 10.36
C VAL A 248 -31.63 -23.39 9.57
N GLU A 249 -32.92 -23.65 9.73
CA GLU A 249 -33.75 -24.52 8.89
C GLU A 249 -34.80 -23.63 8.21
N PHE A 250 -34.74 -23.55 6.88
CA PHE A 250 -35.60 -22.66 6.10
C PHE A 250 -36.97 -23.30 5.86
N THR A 251 -38.04 -22.69 6.37
CA THR A 251 -39.42 -23.15 6.11
C THR A 251 -39.99 -22.59 4.80
N LYS A 252 -39.44 -21.48 4.29
CA LYS A 252 -39.73 -20.89 2.98
C LYS A 252 -38.44 -20.74 2.16
N LYS A 253 -38.56 -20.80 0.83
CA LYS A 253 -37.42 -20.88 -0.12
C LYS A 253 -36.34 -19.81 0.09
N THR A 254 -36.66 -18.61 0.56
CA THR A 254 -35.67 -17.58 0.88
C THR A 254 -36.15 -16.61 1.97
N THR A 255 -35.24 -16.23 2.87
CA THR A 255 -35.36 -15.00 3.67
C THR A 255 -34.17 -14.10 3.33
N PRO A 256 -34.40 -12.81 3.03
CA PRO A 256 -33.35 -11.92 2.54
C PRO A 256 -32.31 -11.61 3.62
N ILE A 257 -32.61 -11.89 4.90
CA ILE A 257 -31.74 -11.53 6.02
C ILE A 257 -30.33 -12.14 5.93
N PHE A 258 -30.19 -13.28 5.26
CA PHE A 258 -28.90 -13.97 5.03
C PHE A 258 -28.23 -13.64 3.68
N GLU A 259 -28.78 -12.69 2.92
CA GLU A 259 -28.15 -12.19 1.70
C GLU A 259 -26.99 -11.25 2.06
N SER A 260 -25.88 -11.29 1.30
CA SER A 260 -24.66 -10.54 1.64
C SER A 260 -24.89 -9.03 1.76
N ASN A 261 -25.83 -8.49 0.99
CA ASN A 261 -26.21 -7.08 0.93
C ASN A 261 -27.42 -6.74 1.82
N TYR A 262 -27.87 -7.63 2.70
CA TYR A 262 -28.96 -7.32 3.61
C TYR A 262 -28.55 -6.22 4.59
N GLU A 263 -29.26 -5.09 4.54
CA GLU A 263 -29.01 -3.91 5.35
C GLU A 263 -29.86 -3.93 6.63
N PHE A 264 -29.24 -3.53 7.74
CA PHE A 264 -29.92 -3.39 9.02
C PHE A 264 -29.28 -2.32 9.90
N TRP A 265 -30.04 -1.76 10.83
CA TRP A 265 -29.56 -0.78 11.78
C TRP A 265 -29.05 -1.46 13.06
N ALA A 266 -27.87 -1.06 13.53
CA ALA A 266 -27.32 -1.45 14.83
C ALA A 266 -27.01 -0.19 15.65
N GLY A 267 -28.00 0.28 16.41
CA GLY A 267 -27.99 1.63 16.98
C GLY A 267 -28.10 2.67 15.86
N ASP A 268 -27.18 3.63 15.83
CA ASP A 268 -27.15 4.72 14.85
C ASP A 268 -26.34 4.38 13.58
N ALA A 269 -25.85 3.14 13.47
CA ALA A 269 -25.02 2.70 12.35
C ALA A 269 -25.80 1.78 11.40
N LEU A 270 -25.81 2.13 10.10
CA LEU A 270 -26.24 1.23 9.04
C LEU A 270 -25.17 0.14 8.84
N CYS A 271 -25.59 -1.11 8.96
CA CYS A 271 -24.75 -2.29 8.85
C CYS A 271 -25.27 -3.21 7.74
N MET A 272 -24.39 -4.05 7.20
CA MET A 272 -24.75 -5.10 6.25
C MET A 272 -24.42 -6.48 6.83
N PHE A 273 -25.14 -7.53 6.42
CA PHE A 273 -24.88 -8.90 6.86
C PHE A 273 -23.41 -9.32 6.61
N ASN A 274 -22.85 -8.96 5.45
CA ASN A 274 -21.44 -9.28 5.14
C ASN A 274 -20.43 -8.58 6.07
N ASN A 275 -20.83 -7.55 6.81
CA ASN A 275 -19.94 -6.88 7.78
C ASN A 275 -19.74 -7.73 9.05
N ILE A 276 -20.66 -8.66 9.32
CA ILE A 276 -20.61 -9.54 10.48
C ILE A 276 -20.43 -11.01 10.11
N PHE A 277 -20.47 -11.37 8.82
CA PHE A 277 -20.41 -12.75 8.37
C PHE A 277 -18.97 -13.26 8.28
N ASP A 278 -18.66 -14.32 9.04
CA ASP A 278 -17.35 -14.97 9.00
C ASP A 278 -17.33 -16.12 7.99
N ARG A 279 -18.26 -17.08 8.15
CA ARG A 279 -18.32 -18.31 7.35
C ARG A 279 -19.66 -19.03 7.47
N LYS A 280 -19.95 -19.88 6.49
CA LYS A 280 -21.11 -20.77 6.44
C LYS A 280 -20.64 -22.23 6.41
N VAL A 281 -21.23 -23.07 7.25
CA VAL A 281 -20.96 -24.52 7.32
C VAL A 281 -22.27 -25.27 7.11
N PHE A 282 -22.26 -26.30 6.28
CA PHE A 282 -23.43 -27.15 6.07
C PHE A 282 -23.27 -28.44 6.89
N HIS A 283 -24.19 -28.70 7.82
CA HIS A 283 -24.28 -29.98 8.52
C HIS A 283 -25.22 -30.96 7.78
N SER A 284 -26.20 -30.42 7.05
CA SER A 284 -27.01 -31.10 6.04
C SER A 284 -27.43 -30.10 4.95
N ALA A 285 -27.98 -30.58 3.83
CA ALA A 285 -28.41 -29.72 2.71
C ALA A 285 -29.46 -28.66 3.13
N GLU A 286 -30.22 -28.93 4.19
CA GLU A 286 -31.33 -28.09 4.66
C GLU A 286 -30.99 -27.27 5.92
N LYS A 287 -29.82 -27.51 6.54
CA LYS A 287 -29.42 -26.89 7.83
C LYS A 287 -28.05 -26.25 7.78
N PRO A 288 -27.92 -25.06 7.15
CA PRO A 288 -26.69 -24.28 7.25
C PRO A 288 -26.53 -23.62 8.62
N THR A 289 -25.28 -23.56 9.07
CA THR A 289 -24.84 -22.81 10.24
C THR A 289 -24.00 -21.61 9.80
N PHE A 290 -24.42 -20.42 10.21
CA PHE A 290 -23.73 -19.17 9.97
C PHE A 290 -22.93 -18.77 11.21
N TYR A 291 -21.65 -18.48 11.01
CA TYR A 291 -20.76 -17.94 12.04
C TYR A 291 -20.59 -16.45 11.79
N LEU A 292 -20.88 -15.66 12.82
CA LEU A 292 -20.87 -14.21 12.76
C LEU A 292 -19.92 -13.64 13.82
N SER A 293 -19.18 -12.58 13.47
CA SER A 293 -18.38 -11.82 14.42
C SER A 293 -18.45 -10.31 14.16
N GLY A 294 -18.44 -9.52 15.22
CA GLY A 294 -18.57 -8.07 15.11
C GLY A 294 -18.54 -7.36 16.47
N THR A 295 -19.01 -6.11 16.48
CA THR A 295 -19.30 -5.41 17.73
C THR A 295 -20.46 -6.08 18.47
N ALA A 296 -20.54 -5.92 19.79
CA ALA A 296 -21.65 -6.47 20.56
C ALA A 296 -23.01 -5.98 20.06
N MET A 297 -23.10 -4.70 19.68
CA MET A 297 -24.32 -4.06 19.20
C MET A 297 -24.79 -4.60 17.84
N GLN A 298 -23.87 -4.83 16.90
CA GLN A 298 -24.20 -5.43 15.60
C GLN A 298 -24.75 -6.85 15.75
N ILE A 299 -24.08 -7.67 16.58
CA ILE A 299 -24.51 -9.05 16.81
C ILE A 299 -25.89 -9.07 17.49
N LEU A 300 -26.11 -8.24 18.52
CA LEU A 300 -27.40 -8.14 19.20
C LEU A 300 -28.54 -7.71 18.25
N ALA A 301 -28.32 -6.65 17.47
CA ALA A 301 -29.30 -6.16 16.51
C ALA A 301 -29.66 -7.22 15.47
N TYR A 302 -28.64 -7.90 14.92
CA TYR A 302 -28.88 -8.95 13.92
C TYR A 302 -29.58 -10.17 14.53
N THR A 303 -29.24 -10.59 15.75
CA THR A 303 -29.96 -11.68 16.43
C THR A 303 -31.44 -11.35 16.65
N ALA A 304 -31.77 -10.09 16.99
CA ALA A 304 -33.17 -9.66 17.15
C ALA A 304 -33.95 -9.72 15.82
N ILE A 305 -33.30 -9.45 14.68
CA ILE A 305 -33.90 -9.59 13.34
C ILE A 305 -34.19 -11.07 13.05
N VAL A 306 -33.24 -11.96 13.34
CA VAL A 306 -33.40 -13.40 13.17
C VAL A 306 -34.55 -13.93 14.06
N GLU A 307 -34.61 -13.52 15.32
CA GLU A 307 -35.72 -13.84 16.23
C GLU A 307 -37.08 -13.36 15.72
N THR A 308 -37.13 -12.19 15.09
CA THR A 308 -38.35 -11.65 14.48
C THR A 308 -38.81 -12.53 13.31
N GLU A 309 -37.89 -13.03 12.49
CA GLU A 309 -38.21 -13.95 11.39
C GLU A 309 -38.56 -15.36 11.87
N ILE A 310 -38.02 -15.80 13.01
CA ILE A 310 -38.48 -17.01 13.73
C ILE A 310 -39.93 -16.82 14.19
N LYS A 311 -40.26 -15.70 14.84
CA LYS A 311 -41.62 -15.39 15.31
C LYS A 311 -42.63 -15.29 14.17
N ARG A 312 -42.20 -14.87 12.98
CA ARG A 312 -43.00 -14.84 11.75
C ARG A 312 -43.11 -16.21 11.06
N SER A 313 -42.54 -17.26 11.64
CA SER A 313 -42.51 -18.64 11.12
C SER A 313 -41.88 -18.76 9.72
N LYS A 314 -41.01 -17.82 9.32
CA LYS A 314 -40.31 -17.87 8.03
C LYS A 314 -39.03 -18.72 8.06
N ILE A 315 -38.49 -18.92 9.25
CA ILE A 315 -37.34 -19.77 9.53
C ILE A 315 -37.55 -20.46 10.87
N LYS A 316 -36.88 -21.60 11.07
CA LYS A 316 -36.58 -22.15 12.40
C LYS A 316 -35.08 -21.98 12.60
N ALA A 317 -34.63 -21.41 13.71
CA ALA A 317 -33.21 -21.24 13.95
C ALA A 317 -32.84 -21.39 15.42
N ILE A 318 -31.63 -21.89 15.65
CA ILE A 318 -30.99 -21.99 16.97
C ILE A 318 -29.85 -20.97 17.00
N ILE A 319 -29.94 -20.03 17.94
CA ILE A 319 -28.96 -18.94 18.10
C ILE A 319 -28.07 -19.27 19.31
N VAL A 320 -26.77 -19.34 19.09
CA VAL A 320 -25.76 -19.50 20.14
C VAL A 320 -24.81 -18.29 20.08
N SER A 321 -25.02 -17.32 20.96
CA SER A 321 -24.16 -16.13 21.04
C SER A 321 -23.17 -16.21 22.21
N LYS A 322 -21.92 -15.83 21.95
CA LYS A 322 -20.90 -15.56 22.97
C LYS A 322 -20.52 -14.09 22.86
N ILE A 323 -21.21 -13.27 23.65
CA ILE A 323 -20.87 -11.85 23.78
C ILE A 323 -19.80 -11.75 24.86
N SER A 324 -18.62 -11.24 24.51
CA SER A 324 -17.60 -10.96 25.50
C SER A 324 -18.04 -9.69 26.24
N ASN A 325 -18.69 -9.87 27.40
CA ASN A 325 -18.95 -8.76 28.30
C ASN A 325 -17.62 -8.32 28.91
N GLN A 326 -16.94 -7.36 28.27
CA GLN A 326 -15.76 -6.71 28.85
C GLN A 326 -16.06 -5.92 30.14
N ASN A 327 -17.34 -5.87 30.57
CA ASN A 327 -17.78 -5.27 31.83
C ASN A 327 -18.41 -6.26 32.81
N SER A 328 -17.85 -7.48 32.95
CA SER A 328 -18.12 -8.27 34.15
C SER A 328 -17.00 -8.04 35.16
N ASN A 329 -17.31 -7.30 36.22
CA ASN A 329 -16.55 -7.27 37.46
C ASN A 329 -16.31 -8.71 37.93
N LYS A 330 -15.21 -9.35 37.50
CA LYS A 330 -14.71 -10.51 38.23
C LYS A 330 -14.40 -10.02 39.64
N PRO A 331 -14.92 -10.66 40.70
CA PRO A 331 -14.48 -10.36 42.06
C PRO A 331 -12.98 -10.66 42.09
N ILE A 332 -12.17 -9.59 42.14
CA ILE A 332 -10.75 -9.70 42.45
C ILE A 332 -10.72 -10.24 43.88
N LEU A 333 -10.43 -11.53 44.02
CA LEU A 333 -10.19 -12.14 45.33
C LEU A 333 -8.91 -11.48 45.86
N LEU A 334 -9.06 -10.59 46.85
CA LEU A 334 -7.94 -9.95 47.51
C LEU A 334 -7.32 -10.98 48.47
N ASP A 335 -6.07 -11.36 48.21
CA ASP A 335 -5.29 -12.19 49.12
C ASP A 335 -5.11 -11.46 50.47
N LYS A 336 -5.30 -12.17 51.59
CA LYS A 336 -5.15 -11.60 52.95
C LYS A 336 -3.75 -11.02 53.16
N HIS A 337 -2.73 -11.64 52.59
CA HIS A 337 -1.35 -11.14 52.67
C HIS A 337 -1.17 -9.80 51.94
N LEU A 338 -1.89 -9.60 50.83
CA LEU A 338 -1.88 -8.34 50.08
C LEU A 338 -2.61 -7.22 50.83
N ILE A 339 -3.73 -7.54 51.49
CA ILE A 339 -4.46 -6.59 52.35
C ILE A 339 -3.56 -6.12 53.50
N GLU A 340 -2.84 -7.04 54.15
CA GLU A 340 -1.93 -6.70 55.24
C GLU A 340 -0.74 -5.86 54.76
N LYS A 341 -0.18 -6.18 53.59
CA LYS A 341 0.87 -5.36 52.95
C LYS A 341 0.40 -3.94 52.65
N ILE A 342 -0.85 -3.77 52.24
CA ILE A 342 -1.47 -2.45 52.03
C ILE A 342 -1.70 -1.75 53.36
N ARG A 343 -2.16 -2.46 54.41
CA ARG A 343 -2.38 -1.92 55.76
C ARG A 343 -1.11 -1.30 56.33
N LEU A 344 0.00 -2.01 56.29
CA LEU A 344 1.30 -1.55 56.82
C LEU A 344 1.87 -0.34 56.09
N LYS A 345 1.42 -0.09 54.85
CA LYS A 345 1.90 1.02 54.01
C LYS A 345 0.98 2.23 54.05
N LEU A 346 -0.21 2.11 54.63
CA LEU A 346 -1.11 3.24 54.81
C LEU A 346 -0.65 4.09 56.02
N PRO A 347 -0.62 5.43 55.91
CA PRO A 347 -0.34 6.29 57.04
C PRO A 347 -1.52 6.28 58.03
N GLU A 348 -1.31 6.83 59.22
CA GLU A 348 -2.41 7.02 60.19
C GLU A 348 -3.52 7.91 59.60
N GLN A 349 -4.77 7.59 59.94
CA GLN A 349 -5.93 8.38 59.51
C GLN A 349 -5.99 9.70 60.30
N PRO A 350 -6.46 10.81 59.70
CA PRO A 350 -7.13 10.91 58.40
C PRO A 350 -6.19 11.00 57.19
N TRP A 351 -6.51 10.25 56.13
CA TRP A 351 -5.70 10.27 54.90
C TRP A 351 -6.03 11.44 53.98
N GLN A 352 -4.99 12.05 53.39
CA GLN A 352 -5.14 13.07 52.36
C GLN A 352 -5.93 12.58 51.13
N LYS A 353 -6.51 13.51 50.36
CA LYS A 353 -7.20 13.19 49.09
C LYS A 353 -6.27 12.37 48.18
N ASN A 354 -6.82 11.31 47.59
CA ASN A 354 -6.11 10.38 46.70
C ASN A 354 -5.02 9.51 47.36
N GLN A 355 -5.04 9.28 48.67
CA GLN A 355 -4.06 8.40 49.34
C GLN A 355 -3.96 7.00 48.69
N HIS A 356 -5.09 6.41 48.27
CA HIS A 356 -5.13 5.14 47.55
C HIS A 356 -4.28 5.14 46.26
N LYS A 357 -4.16 6.26 45.54
CA LYS A 357 -3.33 6.37 44.33
C LYS A 357 -1.84 6.42 44.68
N ARG A 358 -1.48 7.08 45.79
CA ARG A 358 -0.10 7.16 46.26
C ARG A 358 0.39 5.79 46.72
N THR A 359 -0.39 5.13 47.57
CA THR A 359 -0.08 3.77 48.04
C THR A 359 -0.07 2.75 46.89
N ALA A 360 -0.94 2.90 45.87
CA ALA A 360 -0.90 2.09 44.66
C ALA A 360 0.41 2.28 43.87
N LYS A 361 0.85 3.52 43.67
CA LYS A 361 2.11 3.84 42.98
C LYS A 361 3.32 3.28 43.72
N GLU A 362 3.36 3.41 45.05
CA GLU A 362 4.46 2.91 45.88
C GLU A 362 4.56 1.37 45.90
N LEU A 363 3.42 0.67 45.84
CA LEU A 363 3.38 -0.79 45.87
C LEU A 363 3.39 -1.43 44.48
N GLY A 364 3.39 -0.64 43.40
CA GLY A 364 3.27 -1.15 42.03
C GLY A 364 1.94 -1.83 41.75
N LEU A 365 0.87 -1.44 42.46
CA LEU A 365 -0.47 -2.04 42.36
C LEU A 365 -1.43 -1.14 41.58
N SER A 366 -2.55 -1.70 41.11
CA SER A 366 -3.60 -0.89 40.50
C SER A 366 -4.40 -0.10 41.57
N ASN A 367 -4.85 1.10 41.22
CA ASN A 367 -5.69 1.93 42.09
C ASN A 367 -6.94 1.19 42.59
N VAL A 368 -7.50 0.31 41.75
CA VAL A 368 -8.70 -0.48 42.05
C VAL A 368 -8.44 -1.50 43.17
N ILE A 369 -7.27 -2.14 43.17
CA ILE A 369 -6.87 -3.11 44.21
C ILE A 369 -6.73 -2.41 45.56
N VAL A 370 -6.01 -1.29 45.60
CA VAL A 370 -5.77 -0.53 46.84
C VAL A 370 -7.06 0.05 47.40
N SER A 371 -7.92 0.62 46.56
CA SER A 371 -9.22 1.13 47.00
C SER A 371 -10.11 0.02 47.59
N LYS A 372 -10.15 -1.16 46.98
CA LYS A 372 -10.93 -2.29 47.53
C LYS A 372 -10.35 -2.81 48.84
N ALA A 373 -9.03 -2.91 48.96
CA ALA A 373 -8.38 -3.32 50.20
C ALA A 373 -8.67 -2.34 51.35
N ILE A 374 -8.67 -1.03 51.07
CA ILE A 374 -9.07 0.01 52.03
C ILE A 374 -10.53 -0.19 52.46
N THR A 375 -11.45 -0.44 51.51
CA THR A 375 -12.86 -0.71 51.84
C THR A 375 -13.02 -1.93 52.73
N GLU A 376 -12.26 -3.01 52.47
CA GLU A 376 -12.28 -4.22 53.30
C GLU A 376 -11.72 -3.97 54.70
N LEU A 377 -10.64 -3.19 54.83
CA LEU A 377 -10.06 -2.81 56.13
C LEU A 377 -11.00 -1.91 56.95
N ILE A 378 -11.77 -1.04 56.28
CA ILE A 378 -12.82 -0.23 56.94
C ILE A 378 -13.97 -1.14 57.39
N LYS A 379 -14.40 -2.07 56.53
CA LYS A 379 -15.47 -3.03 56.85
C LYS A 379 -15.11 -3.94 58.02
N ASN A 380 -13.83 -4.31 58.14
CA ASN A 380 -13.31 -5.14 59.22
C ASN A 380 -12.98 -4.34 60.50
N GLY A 381 -13.26 -3.04 60.54
CA GLY A 381 -13.06 -2.18 61.71
C GLY A 381 -11.61 -1.77 61.98
N THR A 382 -10.67 -2.14 61.11
CA THR A 382 -9.25 -1.74 61.23
C THR A 382 -9.05 -0.25 61.01
N PHE A 383 -9.88 0.37 60.18
CA PHE A 383 -9.86 1.81 59.88
C PHE A 383 -11.26 2.41 59.96
N LYS A 384 -11.35 3.71 60.28
CA LYS A 384 -12.62 4.45 60.26
C LYS A 384 -12.98 4.87 58.83
N SER A 385 -14.28 4.97 58.55
CA SER A 385 -14.76 5.52 57.28
C SER A 385 -14.36 6.99 57.17
N GLN A 386 -13.90 7.43 56.00
CA GLN A 386 -13.49 8.81 55.78
C GLN A 386 -13.82 9.30 54.38
N ARG A 387 -14.11 10.60 54.24
CA ARG A 387 -14.38 11.24 52.95
C ARG A 387 -13.59 12.55 52.84
N GLY A 388 -12.79 12.67 51.79
CA GLY A 388 -12.09 13.92 51.48
C GLY A 388 -11.06 14.39 52.51
N GLY A 389 -10.49 13.48 53.31
CA GLY A 389 -9.52 13.81 54.36
C GLY A 389 -10.12 14.11 55.73
N LYS A 390 -11.40 13.80 55.93
CA LYS A 390 -12.08 13.86 57.23
C LYS A 390 -12.70 12.51 57.56
N ILE A 391 -12.56 12.07 58.81
CA ILE A 391 -13.22 10.87 59.33
C ILE A 391 -14.72 11.15 59.44
N LEU A 392 -15.54 10.18 59.04
CA LEU A 392 -16.99 10.23 59.16
C LEU A 392 -17.36 9.58 60.50
N GLY A 393 -17.94 10.35 61.42
CA GLY A 393 -18.39 9.88 62.73
C GLY A 393 -17.53 10.29 63.93
N GLU A 394 -17.11 11.57 63.98
CA GLU A 394 -16.96 12.28 65.25
C GLU A 394 -18.24 13.06 65.55
#